data_AF-A0A7Y2ZIM5-F1
#
_entry.id   AF-A0A7Y2ZIM5-F1
#
_cell.length_a   1.000
_cell.length_b   1.000
_cell.length_c   1.000
_cell.angle_alpha   90.00
_cell.angle_beta   90.00
_cell.angle_gamma   90.00
#
_symmetry.space_group_name_H-M   'P 1'
#
loop_
_entity.id
_entity.type
_entity.pdbx_description
1 polymer ?
#
loop_
_entity_poly.entity_id
_entity_poly.type
_entity_poly.pdbx_seq_one_letter_code
_entity_poly.pdbx_strand_id
1 'polypeptide(L)' 'MRAMVDHYETLQLSPSADGETVERVYRLLAKRYHPDNPQSGDAHRFAAVRHAYEVLSDPDARAAYDATYED' A
#
# COMPACT_ATOMS: atom_id res chain seq x y z
N MET A 1 9.82 8.02 -14.72
CA MET A 1 8.42 7.57 -14.52
C MET A 1 8.37 6.12 -14.04
N ARG A 2 8.48 5.85 -12.72
CA ARG A 2 8.22 4.48 -12.21
C ARG A 2 8.11 4.28 -10.69
N ALA A 3 7.62 5.24 -9.91
CA ALA A 3 7.48 4.98 -8.48
C ALA A 3 6.08 5.18 -7.88
N MET A 4 5.14 5.96 -8.46
CA MET A 4 3.70 5.81 -8.12
C MET A 4 3.23 4.35 -8.18
N VAL A 5 3.78 3.64 -9.16
CA VAL A 5 3.60 2.23 -9.46
C VAL A 5 3.90 1.34 -8.24
N ASP A 6 4.81 1.68 -7.31
CA ASP A 6 5.18 0.72 -6.26
C ASP A 6 4.15 0.65 -5.11
N HIS A 7 3.78 1.77 -4.46
CA HIS A 7 2.84 1.71 -3.33
C HIS A 7 1.39 1.46 -3.76
N TYR A 8 0.92 2.12 -4.82
CA TYR A 8 -0.44 1.93 -5.32
C TYR A 8 -0.61 0.53 -5.93
N GLU A 9 0.36 -0.01 -6.70
CA GLU A 9 0.23 -1.40 -7.18
C GLU A 9 0.44 -2.42 -6.06
N THR A 10 1.32 -2.16 -5.09
CA THR A 10 1.48 -3.03 -3.91
C THR A 10 0.17 -3.19 -3.15
N LEU A 11 -0.59 -2.09 -2.98
CA LEU A 11 -1.93 -2.14 -2.42
C LEU A 11 -3.02 -2.48 -3.45
N GLN A 12 -2.70 -2.63 -4.73
CA GLN A 12 -3.67 -2.88 -5.81
C GLN A 12 -4.77 -1.81 -5.87
N LEU A 13 -4.37 -0.55 -5.75
CA LEU A 13 -5.23 0.62 -5.71
C LEU A 13 -4.99 1.56 -6.89
N SER A 14 -6.03 2.29 -7.25
CA SER A 14 -5.90 3.50 -8.08
C SER A 14 -5.32 4.63 -7.23
N PRO A 15 -4.50 5.55 -7.81
CA PRO A 15 -4.15 6.82 -7.17
C PRO A 15 -5.36 7.66 -6.75
N SER A 16 -6.54 7.41 -7.32
CA SER A 16 -7.79 8.05 -6.94
C SER A 16 -8.52 7.39 -5.76
N ALA A 17 -7.97 6.34 -5.13
CA ALA A 17 -8.60 5.66 -4.01
C ALA A 17 -8.66 6.57 -2.78
N ASP A 18 -9.80 6.57 -2.07
CA ASP A 18 -9.94 7.29 -0.80
C ASP A 18 -9.26 6.55 0.37
N GLY A 19 -9.12 7.24 1.51
CA GLY A 19 -8.47 6.68 2.70
C GLY A 19 -9.17 5.44 3.24
N GLU A 20 -10.51 5.36 3.16
CA GLU A 20 -11.26 4.19 3.60
C GLU A 20 -10.93 2.96 2.74
N THR A 21 -10.82 3.16 1.42
CA THR A 21 -10.43 2.11 0.47
C THR A 21 -9.00 1.66 0.73
N VAL A 22 -8.07 2.59 1.00
CA VAL A 22 -6.68 2.28 1.37
C VAL A 22 -6.65 1.39 2.62
N GLU A 23 -7.36 1.78 3.68
CA GLU A 23 -7.40 1.03 4.93
C GLU A 23 -8.03 -0.36 4.75
N ARG A 24 -9.13 -0.45 4.00
CA ARG A 24 -9.83 -1.71 3.73
C ARG A 24 -8.94 -2.69 2.97
N VAL A 25 -8.26 -2.24 1.93
CA VAL A 25 -7.43 -3.12 1.11
C VAL A 25 -6.15 -3.51 1.85
N TYR A 26 -5.55 -2.59 2.60
CA TYR A 26 -4.45 -2.92 3.51
C TYR A 26 -4.82 -4.07 4.46
N ARG A 27 -5.95 -3.98 5.18
CA ARG A 27 -6.38 -5.05 6.11
C ARG A 27 -6.55 -6.40 5.41
N LEU A 28 -7.07 -6.40 4.19
CA LEU A 28 -7.27 -7.62 3.39
C LEU A 28 -5.93 -8.24 2.98
N LEU A 29 -5.00 -7.44 2.47
CA LEU A 29 -3.68 -7.90 2.03
C LEU A 29 -2.79 -8.27 3.23
N ALA A 30 -2.84 -7.52 4.32
CA ALA A 30 -2.14 -7.82 5.56
C ALA A 30 -2.57 -9.18 6.11
N LYS A 31 -3.88 -9.48 6.17
CA LYS A 31 -4.38 -10.80 6.59
C LYS A 31 -3.96 -11.92 5.64
N ARG A 32 -3.91 -11.65 4.32
CA ARG A 32 -3.49 -12.62 3.31
C ARG A 32 -2.01 -12.96 3.44
N TYR A 33 -1.15 -11.96 3.55
CA TYR A 33 0.31 -12.13 3.54
C TYR A 33 0.95 -12.23 4.92
N HIS A 34 0.18 -12.08 6.01
CA HIS A 34 0.70 -12.23 7.38
C HIS A 34 1.54 -13.51 7.51
N PRO A 35 2.74 -13.47 8.12
CA PRO A 35 3.63 -14.64 8.21
C PRO A 35 2.97 -15.86 8.90
N ASP A 36 2.03 -15.62 9.81
CA ASP A 36 1.28 -16.69 10.48
C ASP A 36 0.16 -17.30 9.62
N ASN A 37 -0.10 -16.78 8.41
CA ASN A 37 -1.06 -17.36 7.50
C ASN A 37 -0.45 -18.60 6.82
N PRO A 38 -0.95 -19.83 7.10
CA PRO A 38 -0.32 -21.06 6.61
C PRO A 38 -0.53 -21.32 5.11
N GLN A 39 -1.45 -20.60 4.46
CA GLN A 39 -1.77 -20.81 3.05
C GLN A 39 -1.08 -19.79 2.14
N SER A 40 -1.02 -18.53 2.58
CA SER A 40 -0.55 -17.42 1.74
C SER A 40 0.41 -16.47 2.46
N GLY A 41 0.90 -16.83 3.65
CA GLY A 41 1.88 -16.05 4.39
C GLY A 41 3.13 -15.79 3.57
N ASP A 42 3.53 -14.53 3.51
CA ASP A 42 4.68 -14.06 2.73
C ASP A 42 5.21 -12.80 3.42
N ALA A 43 6.29 -12.96 4.18
CA ALA A 43 6.87 -11.88 4.97
C ALA A 43 7.36 -10.71 4.11
N HIS A 44 7.84 -10.98 2.89
CA HIS A 44 8.31 -9.94 1.98
C HIS A 44 7.13 -9.11 1.46
N ARG A 45 6.04 -9.76 1.02
CA ARG A 45 4.83 -9.06 0.60
C ARG A 45 4.14 -8.34 1.74
N PHE A 46 4.14 -8.92 2.94
CA PHE A 46 3.60 -8.27 4.13
C PHE A 46 4.35 -6.98 4.45
N ALA A 47 5.69 -7.00 4.41
CA ALA A 47 6.51 -5.81 4.61
C ALA A 47 6.24 -4.73 3.54
N ALA A 48 6.13 -5.11 2.27
CA ALA A 48 5.80 -4.18 1.19
C ALA A 48 4.42 -3.54 1.38
N VAL A 49 3.39 -4.35 1.68
CA VAL A 49 2.02 -3.90 1.95
C VAL A 49 1.95 -2.96 3.13
N ARG A 50 2.70 -3.25 4.20
CA ARG A 50 2.82 -2.37 5.36
C ARG A 50 3.45 -1.03 4.99
N HIS A 51 4.57 -1.04 4.28
CA HIS A 51 5.27 0.19 3.91
C HIS A 51 4.42 1.07 2.98
N ALA A 52 3.75 0.47 2.00
CA ALA A 52 2.82 1.18 1.14
C ALA A 52 1.66 1.81 1.93
N TYR A 53 1.11 1.10 2.92
CA TYR A 53 0.07 1.65 3.78
C TYR A 53 0.57 2.79 4.67
N GLU A 54 1.76 2.70 5.24
CA GLU A 54 2.35 3.78 6.05
C GLU A 54 2.42 5.11 5.28
N VAL A 55 2.71 5.06 3.98
CA VAL A 55 2.74 6.25 3.10
C VAL A 55 1.34 6.69 2.67
N LEU A 56 0.49 5.75 2.23
CA LEU A 56 -0.79 6.08 1.60
C LEU A 56 -1.94 6.33 2.59
N SER A 57 -1.78 5.95 3.86
CA SER A 57 -2.80 6.14 4.91
C SER A 57 -2.78 7.54 5.53
N ASP A 58 -1.64 8.22 5.48
CA ASP A 58 -1.47 9.58 5.99
C ASP A 58 -1.67 10.58 4.84
N PRO A 59 -2.64 11.53 4.94
CA PRO A 59 -2.92 12.47 3.86
C PRO A 59 -1.73 13.36 3.47
N ASP A 60 -0.93 13.79 4.45
CA ASP A 60 0.21 14.68 4.22
C ASP A 60 1.38 13.90 3.59
N ALA A 61 1.66 12.70 4.08
CA ALA A 61 2.69 11.81 3.51
C ALA A 61 2.31 11.36 2.10
N ARG A 62 1.04 11.06 1.85
CA ARG A 62 0.52 10.73 0.52
C ARG A 62 0.64 11.91 -0.43
N ALA A 63 0.27 13.12 0.00
CA ALA A 63 0.42 14.31 -0.83
C ALA A 63 1.89 14.60 -1.16
N ALA A 64 2.79 14.45 -0.20
CA ALA A 64 4.23 14.58 -0.43
C ALA A 64 4.75 13.51 -1.39
N TYR A 65 4.31 12.26 -1.23
CA TYR A 65 4.63 11.17 -2.12
C TYR A 65 4.15 11.45 -3.55
N ASP A 66 2.87 11.80 -3.72
CA ASP A 66 2.28 12.12 -5.03
C ASP A 66 3.04 13.30 -5.71
N ALA A 67 3.39 14.34 -4.95
CA ALA A 67 4.14 15.49 -5.45
C ALA A 67 5.58 15.16 -5.92
N THR A 68 6.22 14.12 -5.39
CA THR A 68 7.56 13.69 -5.86
C THR A 68 7.54 13.00 -7.23
N TYR A 69 6.36 12.74 -7.80
CA TYR A 69 6.21 12.04 -9.08
C TYR A 69 5.49 12.83 -10.17
N GLU A 70 4.95 14.01 -9.86
CA GLU A 70 4.33 14.91 -10.84
C GLU A 70 5.34 15.79 -11.61
N ASP A 71 6.65 15.65 -11.36
CA ASP A 71 7.76 16.36 -12.05
C ASP A 71 8.56 15.44 -13.02
#